data_AF-A0A7K5DA87-F1
#
_entry.id   AF-A0A7K5DA87-F1
#
_cell.length_a   1.000
_cell.length_b   1.000
_cell.length_c   1.000
_cell.angle_alpha   90.00
_cell.angle_beta   90.00
_cell.angle_gamma   90.00
#
_symmetry.space_group_name_H-M   'P 1'
#
loop_
_entity.id
_entity.type
_entity.pdbx_description
1 polymer ?
#
loop_
_entity_poly.entity_id
_entity_poly.type
_entity_poly.pdbx_seq_one_letter_code
_entity_poly.pdbx_strand_id
1 'polypeptide(L)'
;KAGGMRIVQKHSHNSDAKEEKDKDDQDWETSSPPKPAVFISGVIARGDKDFPPAAAQVAHQKPHPSVEKLPHPQHVKQHIHQPRK
;
A
#
# COMPACT_ATOMS: atom_id res chain seq x y z
N LYS A 1 -0.90 38.83 26.04
CA LYS A 1 -0.30 37.64 25.37
C LYS A 1 -1.02 37.46 24.03
N ALA A 2 -0.43 37.90 22.92
CA ALA A 2 -1.02 37.74 21.60
C ALA A 2 -0.78 36.31 21.10
N GLY A 3 -1.85 35.59 20.75
CA GLY A 3 -1.79 34.24 20.21
C GLY A 3 -1.19 34.27 18.80
N GLY A 4 -0.20 33.42 18.56
CA GLY A 4 0.40 33.25 17.23
C GLY A 4 -0.63 32.70 16.26
N MET A 5 -1.16 33.58 15.42
CA MET A 5 -2.03 33.22 14.31
C MET A 5 -1.24 32.34 13.33
N ARG A 6 -1.69 31.10 13.10
CA ARG A 6 -1.02 30.19 12.18
C ARG A 6 -1.43 30.53 10.75
N ILE A 7 -0.45 30.77 9.89
CA ILE A 7 -0.66 30.90 8.44
C ILE A 7 -0.67 29.51 7.80
N VAL A 8 -1.63 29.28 6.89
CA VAL A 8 -1.68 28.07 6.07
C VAL A 8 -0.83 28.30 4.82
N GLN A 9 0.27 27.57 4.72
CA GLN A 9 1.07 27.50 3.49
C GLN A 9 0.33 26.64 2.47
N LYS A 10 -0.29 27.28 1.47
CA LYS A 10 -0.77 26.59 0.27
C LYS A 10 0.37 26.61 -0.74
N HIS A 11 1.05 25.49 -0.91
CA HIS A 11 1.79 25.29 -2.14
C HIS A 11 0.77 25.12 -3.26
N SER A 12 0.68 26.12 -4.14
CA SER A 12 0.18 25.87 -5.48
C SER A 12 1.26 25.06 -6.20
N HIS A 13 1.31 23.76 -5.90
CA HIS A 13 1.95 22.83 -6.81
C HIS A 13 1.04 22.76 -8.03
N ASN A 14 1.25 23.66 -9.00
CA ASN A 14 0.98 23.32 -10.39
C ASN A 14 1.90 22.16 -10.69
N SER A 15 1.44 20.96 -10.41
CA SER A 15 2.05 19.74 -10.90
C SER A 15 1.64 19.57 -12.35
N ASP A 16 2.15 20.44 -13.22
CA ASP A 16 2.39 20.05 -14.61
C ASP A 16 3.65 19.16 -14.63
N ALA A 17 3.54 18.04 -13.92
CA ALA A 17 4.46 16.92 -14.02
C ALA A 17 3.84 15.92 -14.99
N LYS A 18 3.75 16.32 -16.27
CA LYS A 18 3.25 15.45 -17.35
C LYS A 18 4.15 15.39 -18.57
N GLU A 19 5.24 16.15 -18.65
CA GLU A 19 6.09 16.18 -19.86
C GLU A 19 7.52 15.65 -19.69
N GLU A 20 7.96 15.25 -18.49
CA GLU A 20 9.34 14.77 -18.32
C GLU A 20 9.49 13.24 -18.39
N LYS A 21 8.38 12.49 -18.45
CA LYS A 21 8.46 11.01 -18.40
C LYS A 21 8.82 10.35 -19.73
N ASP A 22 8.42 10.94 -20.86
CA ASP A 22 8.64 10.33 -22.18
C ASP A 22 10.08 10.45 -22.69
N LYS A 23 10.84 11.45 -22.23
CA LYS A 23 12.20 11.69 -22.74
C LYS A 23 13.23 10.68 -22.22
N ASP A 24 13.04 10.16 -21.01
CA ASP A 24 13.96 9.18 -20.42
C ASP A 24 13.70 7.77 -21.00
N ASP A 25 12.44 7.42 -21.30
CA ASP A 25 12.05 6.10 -21.80
C ASP A 25 12.71 5.76 -23.16
N GLN A 26 12.99 6.77 -24.00
CA GLN A 26 13.57 6.57 -25.34
C GLN A 26 15.07 6.23 -25.33
N ASP A 27 15.82 6.69 -24.32
CA ASP A 27 17.27 6.43 -24.20
C ASP A 27 17.57 5.05 -23.57
N TRP A 28 16.57 4.39 -22.97
CA TRP A 28 16.72 3.04 -22.39
C TRP A 28 16.38 1.88 -23.34
N GLU A 29 15.83 2.16 -24.53
CA GLU A 29 15.54 1.16 -25.56
C GLU A 29 16.80 0.77 -26.35
N THR A 30 17.85 0.32 -25.65
CA THR A 30 18.92 -0.44 -26.29
C THR A 30 18.34 -1.77 -26.77
N SER A 31 18.42 -2.02 -28.09
CA SER A 31 18.11 -3.30 -28.74
C SER A 31 18.96 -4.43 -28.12
N SER A 32 18.50 -4.94 -26.98
CA SER A 32 19.15 -6.03 -26.26
C SER A 32 18.88 -7.35 -27.00
N PRO A 33 19.83 -8.30 -26.96
CA PRO A 33 19.56 -9.67 -27.34
C PRO A 33 18.28 -10.20 -26.67
N PRO A 34 17.56 -11.16 -27.28
CA PRO A 34 16.34 -11.72 -26.72
C PRO A 34 16.58 -12.12 -25.26
N LYS A 35 15.90 -11.43 -24.33
CA LYS A 35 16.05 -11.70 -22.91
C LYS A 35 15.61 -13.14 -22.66
N PRO A 36 16.39 -13.97 -21.95
CA PRO A 36 15.99 -15.33 -21.61
C PRO A 36 14.68 -15.30 -20.80
N ALA A 37 13.85 -16.32 -20.97
CA ALA A 37 12.61 -16.45 -20.22
C ALA A 37 12.90 -16.46 -18.71
N VAL A 38 12.30 -15.52 -18.00
CA VAL A 38 12.42 -15.40 -16.54
C VAL A 38 11.34 -16.25 -15.90
N PHE A 39 11.68 -17.07 -14.90
CA PHE A 39 10.72 -17.88 -14.16
C PHE A 39 10.49 -17.31 -12.77
N ILE A 40 9.25 -16.95 -12.44
CA ILE A 40 8.85 -16.51 -11.11
C ILE A 40 8.00 -17.64 -10.51
N SER A 41 8.46 -18.23 -9.41
CA SER A 41 7.79 -19.37 -8.75
C SER A 41 7.34 -20.50 -9.70
N GLY A 42 8.16 -20.82 -10.71
CA GLY A 42 7.89 -21.90 -11.68
C GLY A 42 7.08 -21.52 -12.92
N VAL A 43 6.62 -20.28 -13.05
CA VAL A 43 5.86 -19.78 -14.21
C VAL A 43 6.73 -18.82 -15.04
N ILE A 44 6.65 -18.92 -16.38
CA ILE A 44 7.32 -17.98 -17.29
C ILE A 44 6.71 -16.59 -17.12
N ALA A 45 7.51 -15.63 -16.70
CA ALA A 45 7.14 -14.23 -16.60
C ALA A 45 7.06 -13.60 -17.99
N ARG A 46 5.93 -12.96 -18.28
CA ARG A 46 5.61 -12.29 -19.55
C ARG A 46 5.77 -10.77 -19.47
N GLY A 47 6.54 -10.29 -18.50
CA GLY A 47 6.76 -8.87 -18.25
C GLY A 47 5.46 -8.15 -17.89
N ASP A 48 5.20 -7.01 -18.51
CA ASP A 48 4.08 -6.12 -18.22
C ASP A 48 2.70 -6.78 -18.30
N LYS A 49 2.57 -7.88 -19.08
CA LYS A 49 1.33 -8.65 -19.18
C LYS A 49 0.91 -9.32 -17.87
N ASP A 50 1.86 -9.59 -16.98
CA ASP A 50 1.59 -10.20 -15.68
C ASP A 50 1.44 -9.16 -14.55
N PHE A 51 1.73 -7.88 -14.82
CA PHE A 51 1.65 -6.78 -13.85
C PHE A 51 0.79 -5.60 -14.37
N PRO A 52 -0.50 -5.81 -14.71
CA PRO A 52 -1.37 -4.71 -15.12
C PRO A 52 -1.58 -3.69 -13.98
N PRO A 53 -1.96 -2.43 -14.28
CA PRO A 53 -2.16 -1.40 -13.26
C PRO A 53 -3.14 -1.81 -12.15
N ALA A 54 -4.15 -2.62 -12.48
CA ALA A 54 -5.08 -3.19 -11.51
C ALA A 54 -4.39 -4.06 -10.45
N ALA A 55 -3.33 -4.80 -10.80
CA ALA A 55 -2.57 -5.59 -9.85
C ALA A 55 -1.80 -4.71 -8.86
N ALA A 56 -1.21 -3.60 -9.34
CA ALA A 56 -0.55 -2.63 -8.46
C ALA A 56 -1.54 -1.94 -7.50
N GLN A 57 -2.81 -1.79 -7.91
CA GLN A 57 -3.85 -1.22 -7.06
C GLN A 57 -4.22 -2.12 -5.87
N VAL A 58 -4.03 -3.44 -5.96
CA VAL A 58 -4.30 -4.38 -4.84
C VAL A 58 -3.50 -4.01 -3.59
N ALA A 59 -2.27 -3.50 -3.76
CA ALA A 59 -1.45 -3.05 -2.63
C ALA A 59 -2.08 -1.87 -1.84
N HIS A 60 -3.02 -1.14 -2.45
CA HIS A 60 -3.74 -0.05 -1.78
C HIS A 60 -5.02 -0.54 -1.08
N GLN A 61 -5.44 -1.79 -1.31
CA GLN A 61 -6.51 -2.41 -0.53
C GLN A 61 -5.94 -3.00 0.76
N LYS A 62 -6.44 -2.51 1.89
CA LYS A 62 -6.10 -3.11 3.18
C LYS A 62 -6.70 -4.51 3.27
N PRO A 63 -5.95 -5.52 3.74
CA PRO A 63 -6.50 -6.85 3.93
C PRO A 63 -7.64 -6.79 4.96
N HIS A 64 -8.72 -7.52 4.68
CA HIS A 64 -9.77 -7.71 5.66
C HIS A 64 -9.28 -8.67 6.77
N PRO A 65 -9.57 -8.40 8.05
CA PRO A 65 -9.30 -9.35 9.12
C PRO A 65 -9.86 -10.74 8.78
N SER A 66 -9.02 -11.78 8.89
CA SER A 66 -9.42 -13.16 8.57
C SER A 66 -10.21 -13.85 9.69
N VAL A 67 -10.30 -13.22 10.86
CA VAL A 67 -10.98 -13.76 12.03
C VAL A 67 -12.21 -12.91 12.31
N GLU A 68 -13.36 -13.55 12.43
CA GLU A 68 -14.59 -12.91 12.85
C GLU A 68 -14.42 -12.35 14.27
N LYS A 69 -15.02 -11.18 14.54
CA LYS A 69 -14.91 -10.55 15.85
C LYS A 69 -15.57 -11.46 16.89
N LEU A 70 -14.75 -12.09 17.74
CA LEU A 70 -15.25 -12.91 18.83
C LEU A 70 -16.27 -12.13 19.66
N PRO A 71 -17.38 -12.76 20.09
CA PRO A 71 -18.32 -12.12 21.00
C PRO A 71 -17.54 -11.61 22.22
N HIS A 72 -17.88 -10.40 22.68
CA HIS A 72 -17.26 -9.82 23.86
C HIS A 72 -17.35 -10.85 24.99
N PRO A 73 -16.24 -11.16 25.70
CA PRO A 73 -16.31 -12.08 26.81
C PRO A 73 -17.38 -11.55 27.75
N GLN A 74 -18.45 -12.33 27.92
CA GLN A 74 -19.45 -11.99 28.92
C GLN A 74 -18.68 -11.87 30.22
N HIS A 75 -18.74 -10.69 30.85
CA HIS A 75 -18.17 -10.48 32.17
C HIS A 75 -19.00 -11.34 33.11
N VAL A 76 -18.68 -12.64 33.16
CA VAL A 76 -19.16 -13.55 34.17
C VAL A 76 -18.61 -12.95 35.45
N LYS A 77 -19.49 -12.32 36.24
CA LYS A 77 -19.18 -11.96 37.63
C LYS A 77 -18.91 -13.27 38.35
N GLN A 78 -17.67 -13.75 38.26
CA GLN A 78 -17.22 -14.82 39.12
C GLN A 78 -17.25 -14.23 40.52
N HIS A 79 -18.19 -14.69 41.34
CA HIS A 79 -18.22 -14.34 42.75
C HIS A 79 -16.99 -14.99 43.39
N ILE A 80 -15.89 -14.24 43.41
CA ILE A 80 -14.65 -14.68 44.05
C ILE A 80 -14.91 -14.63 45.56
N HIS A 81 -15.03 -15.80 46.19
CA HIS A 81 -15.12 -15.92 47.64
C HIS A 81 -13.75 -15.70 48.25
N GLN A 82 -13.43 -14.44 48.53
CA GLN A 82 -12.24 -14.11 49.31
C GLN A 82 -12.46 -14.48 50.78
N PRO A 83 -11.48 -15.08 51.47
CA PRO A 83 -11.57 -15.33 52.90
C PRO A 83 -11.66 -13.99 53.63
N ARG A 84 -12.75 -13.77 54.37
CA ARG A 84 -12.88 -12.62 55.26
C ARG A 84 -12.10 -12.90 56.55
N LYS A 85 -11.31 -11.92 56.98
CA LYS A 85 -10.66 -11.89 58.30
C LYS A 85 -11.68 -11.58 59.38
#